data_AF-A0A1H8F561-F1
#
_entry.id   AF-A0A1H8F561-F1
#
_cell.length_a   1.000
_cell.length_b   1.000
_cell.length_c   1.000
_cell.angle_alpha   90.00
_cell.angle_beta   90.00
_cell.angle_gamma   90.00
#
_symmetry.space_group_name_H-M   'P 1'
#
loop_
_entity.id
_entity.type
_entity.pdbx_description
1 polymer ?
#
loop_
_entity_poly.entity_id
_entity_poly.type
_entity_poly.pdbx_seq_one_letter_code
_entity_poly.pdbx_strand_id
1 'polypeptide(L)' 'MLLGHYVMVANTPETDRLWNTIYAWWTEIEVLIVTGVTNTRTEAANTSIKNIKRTGRGFRNADNYRARILLSSAAKRAV' A
#
# COMPACT_ATOMS: atom_id res chain seq x y z
N MET A 1 25.63 -1.20 -0.20
CA MET A 1 24.75 -0.12 0.30
C MET A 1 25.18 0.27 1.70
N LEU A 2 25.25 1.58 2.00
CA LEU A 2 25.50 2.09 3.36
C LEU A 2 24.52 1.51 4.40
N LEU A 3 23.26 1.29 4.00
CA LEU A 3 22.24 0.70 4.86
C LEU A 3 22.61 -0.68 5.42
N GLY A 4 23.26 -1.54 4.62
CA GLY A 4 23.68 -2.87 5.07
C GLY A 4 24.74 -2.82 6.18
N HIS A 5 25.63 -1.81 6.16
CA HIS A 5 26.59 -1.61 7.25
C HIS A 5 25.89 -1.27 8.56
N TYR A 6 24.89 -0.38 8.55
CA TYR A 6 24.13 -0.03 9.75
C TYR A 6 23.33 -1.21 10.32
N VAL A 7 22.83 -2.09 9.47
CA VAL A 7 22.15 -3.33 9.89
C VAL A 7 23.11 -4.24 10.65
N MET A 8 24.32 -4.44 10.12
CA MET A 8 25.37 -5.22 10.80
C MET A 8 25.81 -4.59 12.12
N VAL A 9 25.88 -3.25 12.20
CA VAL A 9 26.22 -2.52 13.43
C VAL A 9 25.10 -2.65 14.47
N ALA A 10 23.83 -2.57 14.05
CA ALA A 10 22.69 -2.72 14.94
C ALA A 10 22.59 -4.15 15.49
N ASN A 11 22.90 -5.16 14.67
CA ASN A 11 22.97 -6.57 15.05
C ASN A 11 21.70 -7.07 15.78
N THR A 12 20.53 -6.71 15.27
CA THR A 12 19.25 -7.24 15.78
C THR A 12 18.44 -7.95 14.68
N PRO A 13 17.64 -8.96 15.06
CA PRO A 13 16.77 -9.66 14.11
C PRO A 13 15.77 -8.73 13.39
N GLU A 14 15.33 -7.65 14.04
CA GLU A 14 14.43 -6.66 13.45
C GLU A 14 15.10 -5.90 12.31
N THR A 15 16.36 -5.49 12.47
CA THR A 15 17.10 -4.79 11.42
C THR A 15 17.42 -5.70 10.25
N ASP A 16 17.71 -6.98 10.50
CA ASP A 16 17.92 -7.96 9.43
C ASP A 16 16.63 -8.20 8.63
N ARG A 17 15.49 -8.33 9.31
CA ARG A 17 14.18 -8.49 8.65
C ARG A 17 13.82 -7.27 7.81
N LEU A 18 14.05 -6.07 8.34
CA LEU A 18 13.81 -4.83 7.61
C LEU A 18 14.72 -4.73 6.38
N TRP A 19 16.01 -5.02 6.53
CA TRP A 19 16.97 -5.06 5.43
C TRP A 19 16.53 -6.01 4.32
N ASN A 20 16.16 -7.24 4.67
CA ASN A 20 15.71 -8.22 3.69
C ASN A 20 14.47 -7.75 2.93
N THR A 21 13.56 -7.05 3.62
CA THR A 21 12.38 -6.47 2.98
C THR A 21 12.77 -5.34 2.03
N ILE A 22 13.59 -4.39 2.46
CA ILE A 22 14.04 -3.27 1.61
C ILE A 22 14.81 -3.79 0.40
N TYR A 23 15.70 -4.76 0.60
CA TYR A 23 16.48 -5.37 -0.47
C TYR A 23 15.59 -6.06 -1.51
N ALA A 24 14.60 -6.84 -1.05
CA ALA A 24 13.66 -7.53 -1.94
C ALA A 24 12.82 -6.56 -2.79
N TRP A 25 12.54 -5.36 -2.30
CA TRP A 25 11.72 -4.33 -2.96
C TRP A 25 12.54 -3.17 -3.55
N TRP A 26 13.86 -3.33 -3.65
CA TRP A 26 14.72 -2.22 -4.01
C TRP A 26 14.40 -1.65 -5.40
N THR A 27 14.09 -2.53 -6.36
CA THR A 27 13.72 -2.13 -7.72
C THR A 27 12.53 -1.15 -7.72
N GLU A 28 11.48 -1.44 -6.96
CA GLU A 28 10.28 -0.59 -6.87
C GLU A 28 10.55 0.73 -6.12
N ILE A 29 11.38 0.68 -5.07
CA ILE A 29 11.82 1.87 -4.32
C ILE A 29 12.65 2.78 -5.23
N GLU A 30 13.54 2.21 -6.03
CA GLU A 30 14.35 2.94 -6.99
C GLU A 30 13.50 3.61 -8.06
N VAL A 31 12.47 2.94 -8.59
CA VAL A 31 11.50 3.55 -9.52
C VAL A 31 10.87 4.80 -8.90
N LEU A 32 10.44 4.75 -7.63
CA LEU A 32 9.90 5.92 -6.94
C LEU A 32 10.91 7.07 -6.88
N ILE A 33 12.16 6.78 -6.51
CA ILE A 33 13.20 7.82 -6.34
C ILE A 33 13.57 8.45 -7.69
N VAL A 34 13.74 7.64 -8.73
CA VAL A 34 14.22 8.10 -10.04
C VAL A 34 13.12 8.80 -10.83
N THR A 35 11.90 8.23 -10.82
CA THR A 35 10.81 8.70 -11.68
C THR A 35 9.80 9.58 -10.97
N GLY A 36 9.77 9.57 -9.63
CA GLY A 36 8.73 10.20 -8.83
C GLY A 36 7.36 9.50 -8.92
N VAL A 37 7.26 8.37 -9.63
CA VAL A 37 6.00 7.60 -9.72
C VAL A 37 5.70 7.00 -8.34
N THR A 38 4.54 7.36 -7.80
CA THR A 38 4.09 6.91 -6.48
C THR A 38 2.89 5.97 -6.58
N ASN A 39 2.71 5.10 -5.57
CA ASN A 39 1.51 4.28 -5.43
C ASN A 39 0.29 5.04 -4.84
N THR A 40 0.36 6.39 -4.79
CA THR A 40 -0.64 7.25 -4.12
C THR A 40 -2.06 7.01 -4.65
N ARG A 41 -2.21 6.79 -5.97
CA ARG A 41 -3.53 6.53 -6.58
C ARG A 41 -4.15 5.24 -6.04
N THR A 42 -3.35 4.18 -5.93
CA THR A 42 -3.82 2.89 -5.39
C THR A 42 -4.11 2.99 -3.90
N GLU A 43 -3.28 3.69 -3.13
CA GLU A 43 -3.52 3.89 -1.69
C GLU A 43 -4.78 4.73 -1.42
N ALA A 44 -5.08 5.73 -2.25
CA ALA A 44 -6.32 6.48 -2.18
C ALA A 44 -7.55 5.59 -2.47
N ALA A 45 -7.44 4.67 -3.44
CA ALA A 45 -8.48 3.69 -3.72
C ALA A 45 -8.66 2.71 -2.55
N ASN A 46 -7.57 2.14 -2.03
CA ASN A 46 -7.57 1.23 -0.88
C ASN A 46 -8.19 1.89 0.36
N THR A 47 -7.87 3.16 0.62
CA THR A 47 -8.45 3.92 1.73
C THR A 47 -9.95 4.09 1.57
N SER A 48 -10.42 4.43 0.36
CA SER A 48 -11.85 4.56 0.06
C SER A 48 -12.58 3.22 0.28
N ILE A 49 -12.00 2.12 -0.20
CA ILE A 49 -12.52 0.76 -0.02
C ILE A 49 -12.60 0.38 1.46
N LYS A 50 -11.54 0.66 2.23
CA LYS A 50 -11.51 0.43 3.68
C LYS A 50 -12.62 1.23 4.40
N ASN A 51 -12.86 2.47 3.98
CA ASN A 51 -13.95 3.29 4.55
C ASN A 51 -15.32 2.72 4.22
N ILE A 52 -15.57 2.30 2.97
CA ILE A 52 -16.82 1.61 2.60
C ILE A 52 -17.04 0.38 3.48
N LYS A 53 -16.00 -0.44 3.70
CA LYS A 53 -16.07 -1.61 4.57
C LYS A 53 -16.42 -1.23 6.02
N ARG A 54 -15.79 -0.18 6.57
CA ARG A 54 -16.03 0.31 7.93
C ARG A 54 -17.44 0.87 8.11
N THR A 55 -17.90 1.72 7.20
CA THR A 55 -19.26 2.30 7.22
C THR A 55 -20.33 1.21 7.08
N GLY A 56 -20.07 0.22 6.23
CA GLY A 56 -20.98 -0.93 6.05
C GLY A 56 -21.01 -1.92 7.20
N ARG A 57 -20.15 -1.78 8.23
CA ARG A 57 -20.02 -2.69 9.39
C ARG A 57 -19.88 -4.18 9.02
N GLY A 58 -19.24 -4.46 7.90
CA GLY A 58 -19.06 -5.81 7.37
C GLY A 58 -20.19 -6.21 6.41
N PHE A 59 -19.81 -6.50 5.17
CA PHE A 59 -20.73 -7.04 4.15
C PHE A 59 -20.78 -8.56 4.27
N ARG A 60 -22.00 -9.12 4.28
CA ARG A 60 -22.21 -10.58 4.27
C ARG A 60 -22.12 -11.19 2.86
N ASN A 61 -22.31 -10.37 1.83
CA ASN A 61 -22.27 -10.76 0.43
C ASN A 61 -21.20 -9.93 -0.31
N ALA A 62 -20.30 -10.60 -1.02
CA ALA A 62 -19.19 -9.98 -1.72
C ALA A 62 -19.61 -9.16 -2.95
N ASP A 63 -20.69 -9.54 -3.63
CA ASP A 63 -21.23 -8.79 -4.78
C ASP A 63 -21.79 -7.46 -4.33
N ASN A 64 -22.50 -7.42 -3.20
CA ASN A 64 -22.99 -6.17 -2.62
C ASN A 64 -21.84 -5.24 -2.20
N TYR A 65 -20.76 -5.80 -1.65
CA TYR A 65 -19.55 -5.05 -1.33
C TYR A 65 -18.90 -4.47 -2.59
N ARG A 66 -18.72 -5.30 -3.62
CA ARG A 66 -18.16 -4.88 -4.91
C ARG A 66 -19.01 -3.78 -5.56
N ALA A 67 -20.33 -3.93 -5.57
CA ALA A 67 -21.25 -2.94 -6.12
C ALA A 67 -21.09 -1.58 -5.43
N ARG A 68 -20.93 -1.55 -4.10
CA ARG A 68 -20.69 -0.30 -3.34
C ARG A 68 -19.35 0.36 -3.68
N ILE A 69 -18.28 -0.41 -3.89
CA ILE A 69 -16.99 0.12 -4.33
C ILE A 69 -17.10 0.76 -5.71
N LEU A 70 -17.74 0.05 -6.65
CA LEU A 70 -17.91 0.52 -8.03
C LEU A 70 -18.78 1.78 -8.09
N LEU A 71 -19.90 1.79 -7.34
CA LEU A 71 -20.78 2.96 -7.26
C LEU A 71 -20.05 4.19 -6.70
N SER A 72 -19.28 4.04 -5.61
CA SER A 72 -18.50 5.14 -5.04
C SER A 72 -17.44 5.66 -6.02
N SER A 73 -16.80 4.76 -6.77
CA SER A 73 -15.79 5.11 -7.78
C SER A 73 -16.39 5.78 -9.02
N ALA A 74 -17.63 5.43 -9.39
CA ALA A 74 -18.36 6.09 -10.47
C ALA A 74 -18.80 7.50 -10.05
N ALA A 75 -19.36 7.65 -8.84
CA ALA A 75 -19.78 8.94 -8.30
C ALA A 75 -18.61 9.95 -8.23
N LYS A 76 -17.41 9.51 -7.80
CA LYS A 76 -16.21 10.35 -7.77
C LYS A 76 -15.71 10.82 -9.13
N ARG A 77 -16.10 10.15 -10.22
CA ARG A 77 -15.70 10.52 -11.60
C ARG A 77 -16.72 11.44 -12.29
N ALA A 78 -17.93 11.53 -11.75
CA ALA A 78 -19.01 12.34 -12.31
C ALA A 78 -18.98 13.80 -11.83
N VAL A 79 -18.12 14.11 -10.86
CA VAL A 79 -17.86 15.44 -10.31
C VAL A 79 -16.47 15.87 -10.74
#